data_AF-A0A553Q171-F1
#
_entry.id   AF-A0A553Q171-F1
#
_cell.length_a   1.000
_cell.length_b   1.000
_cell.length_c   1.000
_cell.angle_alpha   90.00
_cell.angle_beta   90.00
_cell.angle_gamma   90.00
#
_symmetry.space_group_name_H-M   'P 1'
#
loop_
_entity.id
_entity.type
_entity.pdbx_description
1 polymer ?
#
loop_
_entity_poly.entity_id
_entity_poly.type
_entity_poly.pdbx_seq_one_letter_code
_entity_poly.pdbx_strand_id
1 'polypeptide(L)'
;MKSSEVVCSQFYFLISLANSAMPRRTTPLQDAINHILTERDKNSMLEIKHINPVKGRGIFALADFSQGEFVVEYRGELIDAAEAENRRKLYENACLFFMFDFTWKQKTWW
;
A
#
# COMPACT_ATOMS: atom_id res chain seq x y z
N MET A 1 -26.74 -0.88 17.01
CA MET A 1 -25.68 0.06 16.57
C MET A 1 -24.35 -0.64 16.71
N LYS A 2 -23.83 -1.22 15.62
CA LYS A 2 -22.45 -1.72 15.62
C LYS A 2 -21.57 -0.53 15.26
N SER A 3 -20.81 -0.06 16.23
CA SER A 3 -19.72 0.88 16.01
C SER A 3 -18.72 0.19 15.10
N SER A 4 -18.73 0.52 13.82
CA SER A 4 -17.67 0.15 12.89
C SER A 4 -16.43 0.93 13.32
N GLU A 5 -15.59 0.29 14.12
CA GLU A 5 -14.23 0.75 14.41
C GLU A 5 -13.49 0.88 13.08
N VAL A 6 -13.27 2.13 12.65
CA VAL A 6 -12.39 2.43 11.52
C VAL A 6 -10.98 2.17 12.03
N VAL A 7 -10.45 0.96 11.76
CA VAL A 7 -9.08 0.59 12.13
C VAL A 7 -8.12 1.39 11.26
N CYS A 8 -7.73 2.53 11.79
CA CYS A 8 -6.86 3.53 11.22
C CYS A 8 -5.40 3.08 11.37
N SER A 9 -4.93 2.17 10.51
CA SER A 9 -3.61 1.55 10.66
C SER A 9 -2.51 2.33 9.95
N GLN A 10 -1.72 3.08 10.73
CA GLN A 10 -0.49 3.77 10.30
C GLN A 10 0.50 2.83 9.62
N PHE A 11 0.70 3.01 8.31
CA PHE A 11 1.72 2.33 7.52
C PHE A 11 2.50 3.35 6.68
N TYR A 12 3.77 3.55 7.05
CA TYR A 12 4.74 4.20 6.17
C TYR A 12 5.58 3.12 5.47
N PHE A 13 5.74 3.23 4.14
CA PHE A 13 6.59 2.36 3.33
C PHE A 13 8.01 2.94 3.24
N LEU A 14 9.01 2.22 3.76
CA LEU A 14 10.43 2.51 3.58
C LEU A 14 11.05 1.33 2.82
N ILE A 15 11.35 1.52 1.54
CA ILE A 15 12.04 0.51 0.73
C ILE A 15 13.51 0.92 0.64
N SER A 16 14.40 0.10 1.20
CA SER A 16 15.85 0.19 0.96
C SER A 16 16.17 -0.50 -0.36
N LEU A 17 16.89 0.20 -1.25
CA LEU A 17 17.30 -0.34 -2.55
C LEU A 17 18.73 -0.91 -2.44
N ALA A 18 18.90 -2.18 -2.76
CA ALA A 18 20.21 -2.79 -3.01
C ALA A 18 20.26 -3.31 -4.45
N ASN A 19 21.37 -3.04 -5.15
CA ASN A 19 21.58 -3.46 -6.53
C ASN A 19 21.98 -4.94 -6.59
N SER A 20 21.11 -5.78 -7.13
CA SER A 20 21.44 -7.16 -7.52
C SER A 20 20.88 -7.49 -8.90
N ALA A 21 21.68 -8.22 -9.68
CA ALA A 21 21.45 -8.47 -11.09
C ALA A 21 20.29 -9.47 -11.32
N MET A 22 19.27 -9.03 -12.06
CA MET A 22 18.07 -9.81 -12.38
C MET A 22 18.36 -11.04 -13.26
N PRO A 23 18.01 -12.27 -12.84
CA PRO A 23 17.95 -13.43 -13.73
C PRO A 23 16.77 -13.29 -14.71
N ARG A 24 16.96 -13.74 -15.96
CA ARG A 24 16.03 -13.63 -17.12
C ARG A 24 14.54 -13.80 -16.74
N ARG A 25 13.78 -12.71 -16.53
CA ARG A 25 12.39 -12.80 -16.03
C ARG A 25 11.48 -11.71 -16.58
N THR A 26 10.18 -12.05 -16.60
CA THR A 26 8.99 -11.25 -16.92
C THR A 26 9.13 -9.75 -16.67
N THR A 27 8.50 -8.93 -17.52
CA THR A 27 8.52 -7.48 -17.32
C THR A 27 7.90 -7.09 -15.97
N PRO A 28 8.31 -5.97 -15.35
CA PRO A 28 7.71 -5.50 -14.09
C PRO A 28 6.18 -5.44 -14.12
N LEU A 29 5.62 -5.06 -15.27
CA LEU A 29 4.17 -5.03 -15.47
C LEU A 29 3.55 -6.44 -15.42
N GLN A 30 4.15 -7.42 -16.09
CA GLN A 30 3.66 -8.80 -16.06
C GLN A 30 3.83 -9.45 -14.69
N ASP A 31 4.92 -9.15 -13.99
CA ASP A 31 5.14 -9.59 -12.61
C ASP A 31 4.02 -9.05 -11.70
N ALA A 32 3.76 -7.74 -11.75
CA ALA A 32 2.69 -7.11 -11.00
C ALA A 32 1.31 -7.69 -11.33
N ILE A 33 0.98 -7.86 -12.61
CA ILE A 33 -0.30 -8.46 -13.04
C ILE A 33 -0.47 -9.86 -12.45
N ASN A 34 0.56 -10.71 -12.51
CA ASN A 34 0.49 -12.06 -11.98
C ASN A 34 0.26 -12.07 -10.46
N HIS A 35 0.94 -11.18 -9.74
CA HIS A 35 0.78 -11.06 -8.29
C HIS A 35 -0.62 -10.56 -7.90
N ILE A 36 -1.16 -9.56 -8.61
CA ILE A 36 -2.51 -9.05 -8.40
C ILE A 36 -3.55 -10.13 -8.70
N LEU A 37 -3.46 -10.81 -9.85
CA LEU A 37 -4.42 -11.86 -10.25
C LEU A 37 -4.41 -13.07 -9.32
N THR A 38 -3.27 -13.35 -8.68
CA THR A 38 -3.14 -14.46 -7.71
C THR A 38 -3.38 -14.04 -6.28
N GLU A 39 -3.64 -12.75 -6.03
CA GLU A 39 -3.80 -12.11 -4.72
C GLU A 39 -2.66 -12.41 -3.73
N ARG A 40 -1.47 -12.75 -4.24
CA ARG A 40 -0.32 -13.18 -3.44
C ARG A 40 0.73 -12.10 -3.38
N ASP A 41 0.69 -11.30 -2.32
CA ASP A 41 1.75 -10.37 -1.98
C ASP A 41 2.98 -11.06 -1.39
N LYS A 42 4.13 -10.38 -1.38
CA LYS A 42 5.35 -10.88 -0.75
C LYS A 42 5.37 -10.62 0.76
N ASN A 43 4.25 -10.87 1.43
CA ASN A 43 4.06 -10.59 2.86
C ASN A 43 5.04 -11.37 3.75
N SER A 44 5.50 -12.55 3.33
CA SER A 44 6.54 -13.30 4.05
C SER A 44 7.92 -12.63 4.04
N MET A 45 8.14 -11.68 3.12
CA MET A 45 9.37 -10.90 3.00
C MET A 45 9.25 -9.52 3.64
N LEU A 46 8.13 -9.24 4.33
CA LEU A 46 7.84 -7.95 4.94
C LEU A 46 7.49 -8.15 6.42
N GLU A 47 7.90 -7.20 7.26
CA GLU A 47 7.60 -7.18 8.68
C GLU A 47 7.09 -5.80 9.11
N ILE A 48 6.06 -5.76 9.95
CA ILE A 48 5.56 -4.51 10.53
C ILE A 48 6.30 -4.27 11.85
N LYS A 49 7.00 -3.13 11.96
CA LYS A 49 7.67 -2.71 13.19
C LYS A 49 7.22 -1.34 13.63
N HIS A 50 7.21 -1.13 14.94
CA HIS A 50 7.10 0.22 15.48
C HIS A 50 8.41 0.99 15.22
N ILE A 51 8.29 2.18 14.63
CA ILE A 51 9.41 3.07 14.34
C ILE A 51 9.67 3.96 15.56
N ASN A 52 8.72 4.85 15.88
CA ASN A 52 8.77 5.77 17.01
C ASN A 52 7.38 6.43 17.24
N PRO A 53 7.16 7.15 18.35
CA PRO A 53 5.86 7.77 18.66
C PRO A 53 5.35 8.79 17.62
N VAL A 54 6.22 9.34 16.77
CA VAL A 54 5.85 10.32 15.74
C VAL A 54 5.44 9.63 14.44
N LYS A 55 6.14 8.55 14.07
CA LYS A 55 5.93 7.81 12.82
C LYS A 55 4.98 6.62 12.96
N GLY A 56 4.76 6.14 14.19
CA GLY A 56 3.97 4.96 14.45
C GLY A 56 4.64 3.69 13.93
N ARG A 57 3.92 2.93 13.10
CA ARG A 57 4.41 1.66 12.51
C ARG A 57 4.85 1.85 11.07
N GLY A 58 5.84 1.06 10.66
CA GLY A 58 6.29 0.96 9.27
C GLY A 58 6.47 -0.47 8.84
N ILE A 59 6.55 -0.66 7.53
CA ILE A 59 6.83 -1.94 6.90
C ILE A 59 8.31 -2.00 6.54
N PHE A 60 8.97 -3.08 6.95
CA PHE A 60 10.39 -3.34 6.75
C PHE A 60 10.59 -4.58 5.90
N ALA A 61 11.55 -4.53 4.99
CA ALA A 61 11.95 -5.69 4.21
C ALA A 61 12.75 -6.68 5.09
N LEU A 62 12.39 -7.96 5.02
CA LEU A 62 13.13 -9.08 5.62
C LEU A 62 14.11 -9.73 4.64
N ALA A 63 13.99 -9.41 3.35
CA ALA A 63 14.81 -9.90 2.27
C ALA A 63 14.99 -8.81 1.21
N ASP A 64 16.02 -8.96 0.38
CA ASP A 64 16.32 -7.98 -0.67
C ASP A 64 15.29 -8.04 -1.80
N PHE A 65 14.89 -6.87 -2.27
CA PHE A 65 14.07 -6.69 -3.47
C PHE A 65 14.92 -6.13 -4.60
N SER A 66 14.75 -6.67 -5.80
CA SER A 66 15.40 -6.13 -6.99
C SER A 66 14.57 -4.98 -7.60
N GLN A 67 15.22 -4.08 -8.32
CA GLN A 67 14.51 -3.03 -9.04
C GLN A 67 13.53 -3.63 -10.08
N GLY A 68 12.29 -3.15 -10.07
CA GLY A 68 11.23 -3.62 -10.97
C GLY A 68 10.49 -4.86 -10.47
N GLU A 69 10.80 -5.34 -9.27
CA GLU A 69 10.12 -6.44 -8.62
C GLU A 69 8.83 -5.97 -7.93
N PHE A 70 7.73 -6.73 -8.08
CA PHE A 70 6.51 -6.46 -7.32
C PHE A 70 6.74 -6.71 -5.82
N VAL A 71 6.19 -5.85 -4.95
CA VAL A 71 6.33 -5.96 -3.48
C VAL A 71 5.00 -6.32 -2.83
N VAL A 72 4.04 -5.41 -2.87
CA VAL A 72 2.71 -5.55 -2.26
C VAL A 72 1.74 -4.58 -2.93
N GLU A 73 0.47 -4.96 -3.01
CA GLU A 73 -0.61 -4.10 -3.47
C GLU A 73 -1.09 -3.14 -2.36
N TYR A 74 -1.34 -1.88 -2.71
CA TYR A 74 -2.06 -0.97 -1.83
C TYR A 74 -3.56 -1.29 -1.87
N ARG A 75 -4.01 -2.16 -0.96
CA ARG A 75 -5.40 -2.61 -0.91
C ARG A 75 -6.28 -1.66 -0.12
N GLY A 76 -7.47 -1.41 -0.65
CA GLY A 76 -8.48 -0.53 -0.04
C GLY A 76 -9.81 -0.60 -0.77
N GLU A 77 -10.77 0.16 -0.29
CA GLU A 77 -12.04 0.36 -0.99
C GLU A 77 -11.86 1.46 -2.03
N LEU A 78 -12.13 1.17 -3.30
CA LEU A 78 -12.16 2.19 -4.34
C LEU A 78 -13.42 3.03 -4.21
N ILE A 79 -13.25 4.29 -3.84
CA ILE A 79 -14.37 5.23 -3.68
C ILE A 79 -14.28 6.36 -4.70
N ASP A 80 -15.43 7.00 -4.96
CA ASP A 80 -15.48 8.18 -5.81
C ASP A 80 -15.20 9.47 -5.01
N ALA A 81 -15.13 10.59 -5.72
CA ALA A 81 -14.84 11.88 -5.10
C ALA A 81 -15.89 12.32 -4.08
N ALA A 82 -17.15 11.92 -4.24
CA ALA A 82 -18.23 12.33 -3.32
C ALA A 82 -18.10 11.57 -1.99
N GLU A 83 -17.84 10.26 -2.05
CA GLU A 83 -17.62 9.46 -0.85
C GLU A 83 -16.28 9.80 -0.17
N ALA A 84 -15.23 10.09 -0.95
CA ALA A 84 -13.97 10.59 -0.39
C ALA A 84 -14.18 11.90 0.38
N GLU A 85 -14.94 12.85 -0.17
CA GLU A 85 -15.28 14.09 0.52
C GLU A 85 -16.08 13.86 1.80
N ASN A 86 -17.02 12.91 1.79
CA ASN A 86 -17.78 12.52 2.97
C ASN A 86 -16.87 11.95 4.05
N ARG A 87 -15.98 11.00 3.70
CA ARG A 87 -15.02 10.41 4.63
C ARG A 87 -14.07 11.44 5.21
N ARG A 88 -13.60 12.40 4.41
CA ARG A 88 -12.71 13.46 4.90
C ARG A 88 -13.35 14.35 5.98
N LYS A 89 -14.68 14.48 5.99
CA LYS A 89 -15.42 15.23 7.03
C LYS A 89 -15.63 14.43 8.31
N LEU A 90 -15.73 13.11 8.17
CA LEU A 90 -16.06 12.19 9.27
C LEU A 90 -14.81 11.66 9.98
N TYR A 91 -13.72 11.48 9.24
CA TYR A 91 -12.49 10.91 9.75
C TYR A 91 -11.72 11.91 10.61
N GLU A 92 -11.18 11.42 11.72
CA GLU A 92 -10.16 12.14 12.46
C GLU A 92 -8.92 12.35 11.58
N ASN A 93 -8.17 13.43 11.80
CA ASN A 93 -7.01 13.82 10.98
C ASN A 93 -6.01 12.66 10.75
N ALA A 94 -5.85 11.77 11.74
CA ALA A 94 -4.96 10.61 11.65
C ALA A 94 -5.38 9.60 10.57
N CYS A 95 -6.66 9.54 10.20
CA CYS A 95 -7.18 8.55 9.24
C CYS A 95 -7.21 9.06 7.80
N LEU A 96 -7.13 10.37 7.61
CA LEU A 96 -6.99 10.97 6.28
C LEU A 96 -5.69 10.54 5.58
N PHE A 97 -4.66 10.18 6.35
CA PHE A 97 -3.37 9.71 5.82
C PHE A 97 -3.43 8.33 5.13
N PHE A 98 -4.56 7.61 5.22
CA PHE A 98 -4.77 6.32 4.52
C PHE A 98 -5.60 6.45 3.24
N MET A 99 -6.05 7.65 2.91
CA MET A 99 -6.72 7.90 1.64
C MET A 99 -5.66 8.16 0.58
N PHE A 100 -5.79 7.50 -0.58
CA PHE A 100 -4.82 7.62 -1.66
C PHE A 100 -5.55 7.83 -2.97
N ASP A 101 -5.39 9.01 -3.57
CA ASP A 101 -6.01 9.30 -4.85
C ASP A 101 -5.12 8.95 -6.04
N PHE A 102 -5.75 8.48 -7.11
CA PHE A 102 -5.10 8.29 -8.39
C PHE A 102 -6.07 8.54 -9.54
N THR A 103 -5.54 8.94 -10.70
CA THR A 103 -6.34 9.13 -11.91
C THR A 103 -6.09 7.98 -12.89
N TRP A 104 -7.17 7.30 -13.27
CA TRP A 104 -7.15 6.22 -14.25
C TRP A 104 -8.26 6.42 -15.28
N LYS A 105 -7.90 6.37 -16.57
CA LYS A 105 -8.84 6.59 -17.69
C LYS A 105 -9.68 7.87 -17.53
N GLN A 106 -9.03 8.98 -17.18
CA GLN A 106 -9.67 10.30 -16.94
C GLN A 106 -10.67 10.35 -15.77
N LYS A 107 -10.71 9.31 -14.93
CA LYS A 107 -11.49 9.29 -13.68
C LYS A 107 -10.55 9.25 -12.49
N THR A 108 -10.81 10.11 -11.50
CA THR A 108 -10.12 10.09 -10.21
C THR A 108 -10.83 9.11 -9.26
N TRP A 109 -10.03 8.28 -8.61
CA TRP A 109 -10.42 7.32 -7.58
C TRP A 109 -9.68 7.65 -6.30
N TRP A 110 -10.25 7.25 -5.17
CA TRP A 110 -9.73 7.43 -3.81
C TRP A 110 -9.75 6.11 -3.04
#